data_AF-A0A970KHS4-F1
#
_entry.id   AF-A0A970KHS4-F1
#
_cell.length_a   1.000
_cell.length_b   1.000
_cell.length_c   1.000
_cell.angle_alpha   90.00
_cell.angle_beta   90.00
_cell.angle_gamma   90.00
#
_symmetry.space_group_name_H-M   'P 1'
#
loop_
_entity.id
_entity.type
_entity.pdbx_description
1 polymer ?
#
loop_
_entity_poly.entity_id
_entity_poly.type
_entity_poly.pdbx_seq_one_letter_code
_entity_poly.pdbx_strand_id
1 'polypeptide(L)'
;MKINNSSKRVNLLLKTGILMSLVFFPFLNALFYPGFLLAFISWLLIIMEKSYNLAYFLSIPFVKELAVLLLLSTISLSYASDLSYGIRYWTMILQAFLSYLMIYESLDSKDVLLKFQQILLIPALVVALYGIVGYLMGNTERAVSFFTNPNYLSVYLLLLIPIALGLITESSLPVFKRFFAAVVFTACSVALLFTMSRGAWLGITTALILFSVIKDRRFLVLLLVIVLLVLLAAPPEVISRMKTIISIKSNMDRIKLWSSTIEMIKDHPVLGVGIGNFRPVYAEYASGKLMIHTHNIFLQFTVELGIAGLLFIIYFLYLLARVALTVLKKYDYNKKGTGAALGTVTSLLALLIDLQFDFQIIDRLTAMLALFLIANLSFLAEGFSPSQAVDK
;
A
#
# COMPACT_ATOMS: atom_id res chain seq x y z
N MET A 1 1.20 30.60 23.97
CA MET A 1 0.97 30.37 22.52
C MET A 1 -0.46 29.84 22.31
N LYS A 2 -1.44 30.71 22.03
CA LYS A 2 -2.81 30.27 21.69
C LYS A 2 -2.80 29.84 20.23
N ILE A 3 -2.75 28.54 19.95
CA ILE A 3 -3.01 28.02 18.60
C ILE A 3 -4.39 28.53 18.19
N ASN A 4 -4.44 29.34 17.14
CA ASN A 4 -5.64 30.01 16.66
C ASN A 4 -6.74 28.95 16.36
N ASN A 5 -7.98 29.18 16.79
CA ASN A 5 -9.07 28.20 16.60
C ASN A 5 -9.32 27.87 15.13
N SER A 6 -8.94 28.76 14.21
CA SER A 6 -8.91 28.54 12.77
C SER A 6 -7.96 27.41 12.37
N SER A 7 -6.71 27.45 12.82
CA SER A 7 -5.67 26.47 12.45
C SER A 7 -6.03 25.05 12.90
N LYS A 8 -6.66 24.90 14.08
CA LYS A 8 -7.18 23.59 14.53
C LYS A 8 -8.30 23.06 13.63
N ARG A 9 -9.20 23.92 13.15
CA ARG A 9 -10.28 23.54 12.24
C ARG A 9 -9.73 23.11 10.88
N VAL A 10 -8.77 23.84 10.33
CA VAL A 10 -8.14 23.48 9.04
C VAL A 10 -7.42 22.13 9.12
N ASN A 11 -6.67 21.87 10.20
CA ASN A 11 -6.04 20.56 10.43
C ASN A 11 -7.05 19.41 10.54
N LEU A 12 -8.22 19.66 11.15
CA LEU A 12 -9.29 18.68 11.21
C LEU A 12 -9.88 18.41 9.82
N LEU A 13 -10.07 19.45 8.99
CA LEU A 13 -10.54 19.29 7.61
C LEU A 13 -9.55 18.53 6.75
N LEU A 14 -8.23 18.77 6.90
CA LEU A 14 -7.18 18.00 6.23
C LEU A 14 -7.31 16.51 6.54
N LYS A 15 -7.34 16.15 7.84
CA LYS A 15 -7.49 14.77 8.30
C LYS A 15 -8.80 14.14 7.80
N THR A 16 -9.88 14.93 7.79
CA THR A 16 -11.20 14.49 7.31
C THR A 16 -11.19 14.21 5.80
N GLY A 17 -10.58 15.07 4.99
CA GLY A 17 -10.45 14.85 3.55
C GLY A 17 -9.61 13.63 3.20
N ILE A 18 -8.49 13.42 3.92
CA ILE A 18 -7.65 12.21 3.77
C ILE A 18 -8.45 10.96 4.11
N LEU A 19 -9.15 10.95 5.25
CA LEU A 19 -9.98 9.82 5.65
C LEU A 19 -11.13 9.58 4.68
N MET A 20 -11.80 10.62 4.20
CA MET A 20 -12.86 10.50 3.21
C MET A 20 -12.34 9.84 1.93
N SER A 21 -11.13 10.20 1.51
CA SER A 21 -10.46 9.64 0.34
C SER A 21 -10.11 8.15 0.50
N LEU A 22 -9.75 7.71 1.71
CA LEU A 22 -9.32 6.33 1.97
C LEU A 22 -10.48 5.40 2.38
N VAL A 23 -11.43 5.90 3.17
CA VAL A 23 -12.50 5.10 3.79
C VAL A 23 -13.62 4.79 2.82
N PHE A 24 -14.01 5.76 1.99
CA PHE A 24 -15.13 5.58 1.07
C PHE A 24 -14.72 5.01 -0.29
N PHE A 25 -13.43 5.04 -0.62
CA PHE A 25 -12.95 4.55 -1.91
C PHE A 25 -13.43 3.13 -2.22
N PRO A 26 -13.31 2.13 -1.31
CA PRO A 26 -13.73 0.76 -1.64
C PRO A 26 -15.18 0.66 -2.08
N PHE A 27 -16.07 1.54 -1.60
CA PHE A 27 -17.50 1.50 -1.91
C PHE A 27 -17.87 2.38 -3.09
N LEU A 28 -17.25 3.56 -3.18
CA LEU A 28 -17.58 4.61 -4.14
C LEU A 28 -16.31 5.36 -4.53
N ASN A 29 -15.65 4.89 -5.59
CA ASN A 29 -14.44 5.51 -6.14
C ASN A 29 -14.62 7.01 -6.45
N ALA A 30 -15.85 7.46 -6.76
CA ALA A 30 -16.14 8.86 -7.03
C ALA A 30 -15.94 9.78 -5.81
N LEU A 31 -16.11 9.27 -4.57
CA LEU A 31 -15.91 10.03 -3.34
C LEU A 31 -14.43 10.30 -3.03
N PHE A 32 -13.51 9.65 -3.76
CA PHE A 32 -12.10 9.96 -3.71
C PHE A 32 -11.83 11.45 -4.01
N TYR A 33 -12.40 11.97 -5.10
CA TYR A 33 -12.11 13.32 -5.59
C TYR A 33 -12.54 14.44 -4.63
N PRO A 34 -13.77 14.46 -4.09
CA PRO A 34 -14.15 15.49 -3.12
C PRO A 34 -13.37 15.39 -1.81
N GLY A 35 -13.04 14.17 -1.34
CA GLY A 35 -12.17 13.98 -0.17
C GLY A 35 -10.77 14.51 -0.42
N PHE A 36 -10.18 14.19 -1.57
CA PHE A 36 -8.86 14.64 -1.97
C PHE A 36 -8.81 16.16 -2.13
N LEU A 37 -9.84 16.75 -2.75
CA LEU A 37 -9.96 18.20 -2.92
C LEU A 37 -10.07 18.92 -1.56
N LEU A 38 -10.88 18.39 -0.63
CA LEU A 38 -10.98 18.94 0.72
C LEU A 38 -9.63 18.89 1.45
N ALA A 39 -8.92 17.76 1.36
CA ALA A 39 -7.58 17.62 1.92
C ALA A 39 -6.60 18.62 1.29
N PHE A 40 -6.63 18.73 -0.04
CA PHE A 40 -5.72 19.58 -0.80
C PHE A 40 -5.92 21.06 -0.48
N ILE A 41 -7.17 21.55 -0.47
CA ILE A 41 -7.48 22.93 -0.08
C ILE A 41 -7.06 23.19 1.36
N SER A 42 -7.35 22.27 2.29
CA SER A 42 -6.96 22.41 3.69
C SER A 42 -5.44 22.47 3.86
N TRP A 43 -4.71 21.65 3.09
CA TRP A 43 -3.26 21.63 3.07
C TRP A 43 -2.67 22.92 2.50
N LEU A 44 -3.23 23.46 1.41
CA LEU A 44 -2.81 24.77 0.86
C LEU A 44 -2.99 25.89 1.89
N LEU A 45 -4.11 25.92 2.62
CA LEU A 45 -4.35 26.89 3.68
C LEU A 45 -3.31 26.78 4.81
N ILE A 46 -2.90 25.56 5.18
CA ILE A 46 -1.84 25.34 6.17
C ILE A 46 -0.49 25.87 5.66
N ILE A 47 -0.15 25.60 4.39
CA ILE A 47 1.09 26.10 3.78
C ILE A 47 1.12 27.63 3.79
N MET A 48 0.00 28.26 3.41
CA MET A 48 -0.13 29.72 3.40
C MET A 48 -0.03 30.32 4.82
N GLU A 49 -0.63 29.67 5.83
CA GLU A 49 -0.56 30.12 7.23
C GLU A 49 0.86 29.99 7.80
N LYS A 50 1.55 28.88 7.51
CA LYS A 50 2.87 28.57 8.07
C LYS A 50 4.05 29.13 7.26
N SER A 51 3.79 29.71 6.09
CA SER A 51 4.81 30.27 5.19
C SER A 51 5.97 29.30 4.91
N TYR A 52 5.66 28.02 4.66
CA TYR A 52 6.68 27.01 4.38
C TYR A 52 7.51 27.36 3.15
N ASN A 53 8.82 27.16 3.24
CA ASN A 53 9.75 27.36 2.12
C ASN A 53 10.12 26.01 1.47
N LEU A 54 10.88 26.08 0.37
CA LEU A 54 11.33 24.88 -0.35
C LEU A 54 12.19 23.93 0.53
N ALA A 55 13.00 24.49 1.44
CA ALA A 55 13.86 23.70 2.32
C ALA A 55 13.04 22.79 3.26
N TYR A 56 11.88 23.26 3.73
CA TYR A 56 10.94 22.44 4.49
C TYR A 56 10.43 21.24 3.68
N PHE A 57 9.94 21.45 2.45
CA PHE A 57 9.44 20.33 1.65
C PHE A 57 10.54 19.31 1.32
N LEU A 58 11.78 19.78 1.10
CA LEU A 58 12.93 18.92 0.85
C LEU A 58 13.45 18.19 2.11
N SER A 59 13.03 18.59 3.31
CA SER A 59 13.37 17.88 4.54
C SER A 59 12.42 16.71 4.84
N ILE A 60 11.19 16.75 4.29
CA ILE A 60 10.22 15.66 4.45
C ILE A 60 10.79 14.36 3.82
N PRO A 61 10.81 13.24 4.56
CA PRO A 61 11.30 11.96 4.05
C PRO A 61 10.61 11.54 2.74
N PHE A 62 11.33 10.90 1.82
CA PHE A 62 10.83 10.43 0.50
C PHE A 62 10.35 11.51 -0.49
N VAL A 63 10.27 12.80 -0.12
CA VAL A 63 9.79 13.84 -1.07
C VAL A 63 10.73 14.00 -2.25
N LYS A 64 12.05 13.94 -2.03
CA LYS A 64 13.04 14.02 -3.11
C LYS A 64 12.88 12.87 -4.09
N GLU A 65 12.73 11.66 -3.57
CA GLU A 65 12.57 10.46 -4.37
C GLU A 65 11.26 10.50 -5.19
N LEU A 66 10.15 10.87 -4.56
CA LEU A 66 8.88 10.99 -5.28
C LEU A 66 8.91 12.14 -6.30
N ALA A 67 9.62 13.23 -6.01
CA ALA A 67 9.84 14.31 -6.97
C ALA A 67 10.71 13.87 -8.16
N VAL A 68 11.74 13.04 -7.93
CA VAL A 68 12.53 12.41 -9.00
C VAL A 68 11.64 11.51 -9.87
N LEU A 69 10.77 10.69 -9.27
CA LEU A 69 9.82 9.88 -10.04
C LEU A 69 8.88 10.75 -10.88
N LEU A 70 8.33 11.82 -10.30
CA LEU A 70 7.47 12.75 -11.03
C LEU A 70 8.24 13.41 -12.19
N LEU A 71 9.50 13.79 -11.98
CA LEU A 71 10.36 14.37 -13.02
C LEU A 71 10.63 13.36 -14.14
N LEU A 72 11.06 12.14 -13.82
CA LEU A 72 11.29 11.06 -14.79
C LEU A 72 10.01 10.78 -15.60
N SER A 73 8.87 10.70 -14.91
CA SER A 73 7.56 10.51 -15.54
C SER A 73 7.21 11.67 -16.47
N THR A 74 7.51 12.91 -16.08
CA THR A 74 7.27 14.12 -16.90
C THR A 74 8.13 14.10 -18.16
N ILE A 75 9.43 13.81 -18.03
CA ILE A 75 10.34 13.68 -19.18
C ILE A 75 9.83 12.57 -20.12
N SER A 76 9.33 11.47 -19.56
CA SER A 76 8.84 10.33 -20.33
C SER A 76 7.62 10.62 -21.21
N LEU A 77 6.85 11.68 -20.91
CA LEU A 77 5.73 12.11 -21.76
C LEU A 77 6.20 12.60 -23.14
N SER A 78 7.44 13.06 -23.27
CA SER A 78 7.99 13.56 -24.54
C SER A 78 8.23 12.48 -25.59
N TYR A 79 8.38 11.22 -25.17
CA TYR A 79 8.62 10.06 -26.03
C TYR A 79 7.60 8.94 -25.81
N ALA A 80 6.51 9.21 -25.08
CA ALA A 80 5.43 8.26 -24.87
C ALA A 80 4.73 7.89 -26.18
N SER A 81 4.60 6.60 -26.48
CA SER A 81 3.93 6.10 -27.69
C SER A 81 2.46 6.54 -27.79
N ASP A 82 1.76 6.57 -26.65
CA ASP A 82 0.42 7.10 -26.46
C ASP A 82 0.42 8.11 -25.31
N LEU A 83 0.29 9.39 -25.69
CA LEU A 83 0.30 10.51 -24.77
C LEU A 83 -0.92 10.51 -23.82
N SER A 84 -2.07 9.98 -24.24
CA SER A 84 -3.27 9.94 -23.40
C SER A 84 -3.09 8.97 -22.24
N TYR A 85 -2.52 7.79 -22.51
CA TYR A 85 -2.11 6.85 -21.46
C TYR A 85 -1.02 7.46 -20.57
N GLY A 86 -0.03 8.13 -21.16
CA GLY A 86 1.03 8.84 -20.43
C GLY A 86 0.50 9.85 -19.43
N ILE A 87 -0.35 10.78 -19.88
CA ILE A 87 -0.97 11.83 -19.04
C ILE A 87 -1.79 11.22 -17.92
N ARG A 88 -2.55 10.15 -18.19
CA ARG A 88 -3.35 9.46 -17.17
C ARG A 88 -2.46 8.94 -16.03
N TYR A 89 -1.36 8.27 -16.35
CA TYR A 89 -0.47 7.69 -15.33
C TYR A 89 0.36 8.76 -14.62
N TRP A 90 0.85 9.76 -15.37
CA TRP A 90 1.51 10.92 -14.79
C TRP A 90 0.61 11.63 -13.77
N THR A 91 -0.68 11.80 -14.09
CA THR A 91 -1.67 12.38 -13.17
C THR A 91 -1.83 11.54 -11.90
N MET A 92 -1.75 10.22 -12.00
CA MET A 92 -1.81 9.32 -10.84
C MET A 92 -0.55 9.44 -9.97
N ILE A 93 0.63 9.58 -10.57
CA ILE A 93 1.89 9.84 -9.85
C ILE A 93 1.86 11.22 -9.16
N LEU A 94 1.36 12.25 -9.83
CA LEU A 94 1.18 13.57 -9.23
C LEU A 94 0.21 13.52 -8.04
N GLN A 95 -0.93 12.83 -8.20
CA GLN A 95 -1.89 12.65 -7.10
C GLN A 95 -1.28 11.87 -5.93
N ALA A 96 -0.46 10.87 -6.22
CA ALA A 96 0.28 10.10 -5.22
C ALA A 96 1.28 11.00 -4.47
N PHE A 97 2.07 11.80 -5.18
CA PHE A 97 3.00 12.78 -4.61
C PHE A 97 2.30 13.77 -3.66
N LEU A 98 1.22 14.39 -4.13
CA LEU A 98 0.43 15.32 -3.30
C LEU A 98 -0.23 14.63 -2.10
N SER A 99 -0.74 13.40 -2.29
CA SER A 99 -1.30 12.61 -1.18
C SER A 99 -0.28 12.35 -0.10
N TYR A 100 0.96 12.01 -0.49
CA TYR A 100 2.03 11.76 0.47
C TYR A 100 2.33 13.00 1.33
N LEU A 101 2.46 14.18 0.72
CA LEU A 101 2.68 15.44 1.45
C LEU A 101 1.54 15.75 2.43
N MET A 102 0.29 15.62 1.97
CA MET A 102 -0.89 15.85 2.81
C MET A 102 -0.98 14.88 3.99
N ILE A 103 -0.72 13.59 3.74
CA ILE A 103 -0.73 12.57 4.78
C ILE A 103 0.38 12.86 5.79
N TYR A 104 1.59 13.16 5.33
CA TYR A 104 2.72 13.45 6.20
C TYR A 104 2.44 14.66 7.11
N GLU A 105 1.97 15.78 6.55
CA GLU A 105 1.60 16.98 7.32
C GLU A 105 0.50 16.67 8.35
N SER A 106 -0.38 15.71 8.08
CA SER A 106 -1.46 15.35 9.00
C SER A 106 -1.01 14.53 10.22
N LEU A 107 0.19 13.94 10.18
CA LEU A 107 0.74 13.10 11.25
C LEU A 107 1.51 13.97 12.26
N ASP A 108 0.83 14.39 13.33
CA ASP A 108 1.40 15.24 14.38
C ASP A 108 1.73 14.49 15.68
N SER A 109 1.20 13.28 15.86
CA SER A 109 1.27 12.56 17.12
C SER A 109 0.99 11.07 16.93
N LYS A 110 1.46 10.26 17.90
CA LYS A 110 1.14 8.83 17.95
C LYS A 110 -0.37 8.58 17.97
N ASP A 111 -1.11 9.40 18.70
CA ASP A 111 -2.56 9.24 18.83
C ASP A 111 -3.27 9.46 17.50
N VAL A 112 -2.79 10.39 16.66
CA VAL A 112 -3.33 10.60 15.33
C VAL A 112 -3.01 9.44 14.40
N LEU A 113 -1.78 8.93 14.42
CA LEU A 113 -1.41 7.70 13.70
C LEU A 113 -2.33 6.53 14.09
N LEU A 114 -2.51 6.30 15.40
CA LEU A 114 -3.37 5.24 15.91
C LEU A 114 -4.84 5.44 15.49
N LYS A 115 -5.34 6.68 15.50
CA LYS A 115 -6.70 7.01 15.06
C LYS A 115 -6.90 6.73 13.58
N PHE A 116 -5.97 7.13 12.72
CA PHE A 116 -6.04 6.81 11.29
C PHE A 116 -6.10 5.29 11.08
N GLN A 117 -5.18 4.53 11.68
CA GLN A 117 -5.16 3.07 11.55
C GLN A 117 -6.47 2.42 12.06
N GLN A 118 -7.02 2.90 13.18
CA GLN A 118 -8.31 2.42 13.70
C GLN A 118 -9.47 2.69 12.74
N ILE A 119 -9.52 3.90 12.15
CA ILE A 119 -10.62 4.29 11.25
C ILE A 119 -10.55 3.49 9.95
N LEU A 120 -9.36 3.17 9.44
CA LEU A 120 -9.19 2.32 8.26
C LEU A 120 -9.72 0.88 8.45
N LEU A 121 -9.82 0.39 9.69
CA LEU A 121 -10.39 -0.94 9.95
C LEU A 121 -11.92 -1.00 9.78
N ILE A 122 -12.61 0.14 9.89
CA ILE A 122 -14.08 0.20 9.75
C ILE A 122 -14.53 -0.24 8.34
N PRO A 123 -14.06 0.40 7.24
CA PRO A 123 -14.42 -0.05 5.90
C PRO A 123 -13.85 -1.45 5.60
N ALA A 124 -12.70 -1.81 6.18
CA ALA A 124 -12.09 -3.12 5.98
C ALA A 124 -13.00 -4.27 6.42
N LEU A 125 -13.68 -4.11 7.56
CA LEU A 125 -14.63 -5.09 8.05
C LEU A 125 -15.80 -5.28 7.09
N VAL A 126 -16.40 -4.17 6.62
CA VAL A 126 -17.53 -4.22 5.69
C VAL A 126 -17.12 -4.87 4.36
N VAL A 127 -15.99 -4.45 3.80
CA VAL A 127 -15.41 -5.01 2.58
C VAL A 127 -15.14 -6.52 2.73
N ALA A 128 -14.54 -6.94 3.85
CA ALA A 128 -14.23 -8.34 4.10
C ALA A 128 -15.50 -9.19 4.24
N LEU A 129 -16.47 -8.75 5.05
CA LEU A 129 -17.73 -9.47 5.25
C LEU A 129 -18.52 -9.60 3.95
N TYR A 130 -18.64 -8.50 3.17
CA TYR A 130 -19.33 -8.54 1.88
C TYR A 130 -18.64 -9.50 0.89
N GLY A 131 -17.31 -9.51 0.86
CA GLY A 131 -16.54 -10.45 0.04
C GLY A 131 -16.72 -11.92 0.45
N ILE A 132 -16.76 -12.20 1.76
CA ILE A 132 -17.00 -13.54 2.30
C ILE A 132 -18.41 -14.01 1.92
N VAL A 133 -19.43 -13.19 2.19
CA VAL A 133 -20.83 -13.52 1.90
C VAL A 133 -21.02 -13.76 0.40
N GLY A 134 -20.47 -12.90 -0.45
CA GLY A 134 -20.55 -13.07 -1.90
C GLY A 134 -19.96 -14.39 -2.41
N TYR A 135 -18.83 -14.81 -1.85
CA TYR A 135 -18.22 -16.11 -2.16
C TYR A 135 -19.07 -17.28 -1.66
N LEU A 136 -19.52 -17.24 -0.40
CA LEU A 136 -20.30 -18.33 0.21
C LEU A 136 -21.68 -18.51 -0.43
N MET A 137 -22.29 -17.43 -0.94
CA MET A 137 -23.53 -17.51 -1.70
C MET A 137 -23.35 -18.03 -3.14
N GLY A 138 -22.11 -18.24 -3.58
CA GLY A 138 -21.81 -18.66 -4.95
C GLY A 138 -21.98 -17.56 -5.99
N ASN A 139 -22.08 -16.28 -5.57
CA ASN A 139 -22.20 -15.16 -6.51
C ASN A 139 -20.91 -14.97 -7.33
N THR A 140 -19.77 -15.36 -6.77
CA THR A 140 -18.46 -15.29 -7.41
C THR A 140 -17.59 -16.48 -7.04
N GLU A 141 -16.81 -16.99 -8.00
CA GLU A 141 -15.88 -18.12 -7.76
C GLU A 141 -14.73 -17.77 -6.79
N ARG A 142 -14.42 -16.48 -6.65
CA ARG A 142 -13.41 -15.92 -5.73
C ARG A 142 -14.03 -14.71 -5.04
N ALA A 143 -13.62 -14.41 -3.81
CA ALA A 143 -14.05 -13.20 -3.14
C ALA A 143 -13.54 -11.96 -3.90
N VAL A 144 -14.45 -11.08 -4.31
CA VAL A 144 -14.15 -9.79 -4.99
C VAL A 144 -14.69 -8.58 -4.22
N SER A 145 -15.76 -8.76 -3.43
CA SER A 145 -16.41 -7.67 -2.68
C SER A 145 -16.84 -6.52 -3.59
N PHE A 146 -16.61 -5.26 -3.19
CA PHE A 146 -16.88 -4.06 -3.98
C PHE A 146 -15.84 -3.80 -5.09
N PHE A 147 -14.85 -4.69 -5.26
CA PHE A 147 -13.82 -4.57 -6.29
C PHE A 147 -14.19 -5.37 -7.53
N THR A 148 -13.59 -5.00 -8.67
CA THR A 148 -13.79 -5.69 -9.95
C THR A 148 -12.92 -6.93 -10.12
N ASN A 149 -11.91 -7.11 -9.26
CA ASN A 149 -10.94 -8.19 -9.35
C ASN A 149 -10.57 -8.70 -7.96
N PRO A 150 -10.50 -10.02 -7.73
CA PRO A 150 -10.12 -10.59 -6.43
C PRO A 150 -8.72 -10.16 -5.98
N ASN A 151 -7.82 -9.85 -6.92
CA ASN A 151 -6.49 -9.38 -6.57
C ASN A 151 -6.55 -7.98 -5.95
N TYR A 152 -7.41 -7.06 -6.43
CA TYR A 152 -7.61 -5.72 -5.82
C TYR A 152 -8.09 -5.82 -4.39
N LEU A 153 -9.07 -6.69 -4.14
CA LEU A 153 -9.48 -7.01 -2.77
C LEU A 153 -8.31 -7.58 -1.96
N SER A 154 -7.52 -8.49 -2.53
CA SER A 154 -6.44 -9.16 -1.80
C SER A 154 -5.36 -8.19 -1.32
N VAL A 155 -4.95 -7.22 -2.13
CA VAL A 155 -3.93 -6.24 -1.74
C VAL A 155 -4.48 -5.26 -0.70
N TYR A 156 -5.73 -4.81 -0.86
CA TYR A 156 -6.41 -3.99 0.15
C TYR A 156 -6.45 -4.68 1.52
N LEU A 157 -6.87 -5.94 1.58
CA LEU A 157 -6.90 -6.72 2.82
C LEU A 157 -5.50 -7.00 3.38
N LEU A 158 -4.56 -7.34 2.50
CA LEU A 158 -3.17 -7.62 2.86
C LEU A 158 -2.49 -6.43 3.55
N LEU A 159 -2.82 -5.20 3.16
CA LEU A 159 -2.31 -3.99 3.84
C LEU A 159 -2.93 -3.78 5.23
N LEU A 160 -4.16 -4.24 5.45
CA LEU A 160 -4.89 -3.96 6.68
C LEU A 160 -4.79 -5.06 7.73
N ILE A 161 -4.49 -6.32 7.34
CA ILE A 161 -4.31 -7.43 8.27
C ILE A 161 -3.16 -7.18 9.26
N PRO A 162 -1.93 -6.80 8.83
CA PRO A 162 -0.84 -6.53 9.78
C PRO A 162 -1.09 -5.29 10.64
N ILE A 163 -1.83 -4.30 10.12
CA ILE A 163 -2.28 -3.14 10.89
C ILE A 163 -3.25 -3.56 11.99
N ALA A 164 -4.25 -4.38 11.66
CA ALA A 164 -5.18 -4.92 12.64
C ALA A 164 -4.44 -5.73 13.72
N LEU A 165 -3.49 -6.60 13.34
CA LEU A 165 -2.66 -7.34 14.29
C LEU A 165 -1.80 -6.42 15.16
N GLY A 166 -1.23 -5.37 14.56
CA GLY A 166 -0.53 -4.31 15.27
C GLY A 166 -1.40 -3.69 16.36
N LEU A 167 -2.64 -3.31 16.03
CA LEU A 167 -3.59 -2.72 16.99
C LEU A 167 -4.07 -3.71 18.05
N ILE A 168 -4.20 -5.02 17.75
CA ILE A 168 -4.50 -6.06 18.75
C ILE A 168 -3.43 -6.10 19.84
N THR A 169 -2.16 -5.94 19.44
CA THR A 169 -1.00 -5.97 20.36
C THR A 169 -0.61 -4.60 20.92
N GLU A 170 -1.30 -3.54 20.50
CA GLU A 170 -1.12 -2.17 20.97
C GLU A 170 -1.81 -2.00 22.33
N SER A 171 -1.08 -2.33 23.40
CA SER A 171 -1.59 -2.28 24.78
C SER A 171 -1.93 -0.89 25.31
N SER A 172 -1.58 0.18 24.58
CA SER A 172 -2.02 1.54 24.90
C SER A 172 -3.50 1.75 24.56
N LEU A 173 -4.08 0.87 23.74
CA LEU A 173 -5.50 0.92 23.37
C LEU A 173 -6.39 0.20 24.40
N PRO A 174 -7.60 0.73 24.66
CA PRO A 174 -8.64 0.03 25.40
C PRO A 174 -8.98 -1.34 24.81
N VAL A 175 -9.42 -2.26 25.67
CA VAL A 175 -9.74 -3.65 25.30
C VAL A 175 -10.77 -3.72 24.16
N PHE A 176 -11.83 -2.91 24.18
CA PHE A 176 -12.86 -2.94 23.13
C PHE A 176 -12.31 -2.60 21.74
N LYS A 177 -11.32 -1.69 21.63
CA LYS A 177 -10.69 -1.34 20.36
C LYS A 177 -9.79 -2.47 19.85
N ARG A 178 -9.08 -3.13 20.76
CA ARG A 178 -8.27 -4.31 20.46
C ARG A 178 -9.13 -5.49 20.03
N PHE A 179 -10.29 -5.66 20.67
CA PHE A 179 -11.29 -6.66 20.29
C PHE A 179 -11.86 -6.38 18.89
N PHE A 180 -12.24 -5.12 18.60
CA PHE A 180 -12.68 -4.73 17.26
C PHE A 180 -11.59 -5.02 16.21
N ALA A 181 -10.32 -4.69 16.48
CA ALA A 181 -9.21 -5.03 15.61
C ALA A 181 -9.04 -6.55 15.41
N ALA A 182 -9.31 -7.38 16.42
CA ALA A 182 -9.29 -8.83 16.31
C ALA A 182 -10.42 -9.37 15.41
N VAL A 183 -11.62 -8.78 15.49
CA VAL A 183 -12.73 -9.10 14.58
C VAL A 183 -12.35 -8.75 13.14
N VAL A 184 -11.80 -7.56 12.91
CA VAL A 184 -11.37 -7.12 11.57
C VAL A 184 -10.24 -8.01 11.05
N PHE A 185 -9.22 -8.29 11.86
CA PHE A 185 -8.12 -9.18 11.50
C PHE A 185 -8.65 -10.55 11.02
N THR A 186 -9.59 -11.13 11.76
CA THR A 186 -10.18 -12.43 11.43
C THR A 186 -10.97 -12.37 10.13
N ALA A 187 -11.90 -11.40 10.01
CA ALA A 187 -12.71 -11.23 8.81
C ALA A 187 -11.84 -10.97 7.56
N CYS A 188 -10.86 -10.07 7.66
CA CYS A 188 -9.95 -9.78 6.55
C CYS A 188 -9.10 -11.00 6.18
N SER A 189 -8.63 -11.79 7.15
CA SER A 189 -7.83 -13.00 6.88
C SER A 189 -8.65 -14.08 6.17
N VAL A 190 -9.91 -14.29 6.57
CA VAL A 190 -10.83 -15.23 5.90
C VAL A 190 -11.18 -14.73 4.50
N ALA A 191 -11.51 -13.45 4.34
CA ALA A 191 -11.76 -12.86 3.03
C ALA A 191 -10.54 -12.98 2.11
N LEU A 192 -9.32 -12.73 2.63
CA LEU A 192 -8.07 -12.88 1.90
C LEU A 192 -7.85 -14.33 1.44
N LEU A 193 -8.19 -15.31 2.28
CA LEU A 193 -8.19 -16.72 1.87
C LEU A 193 -9.11 -16.93 0.65
N PHE A 194 -10.35 -16.43 0.69
CA PHE A 194 -11.27 -16.60 -0.43
C PHE A 194 -10.93 -15.76 -1.67
N THR A 195 -10.01 -14.80 -1.58
CA THR A 195 -9.50 -14.13 -2.79
C THR A 195 -8.69 -15.06 -3.67
N MET A 196 -8.12 -16.17 -3.14
CA MET A 196 -7.27 -17.10 -3.90
C MET A 196 -6.09 -16.43 -4.64
N SER A 197 -5.63 -15.27 -4.12
CA SER A 197 -4.45 -14.55 -4.61
C SER A 197 -3.18 -15.12 -3.98
N ARG A 198 -2.41 -15.86 -4.78
CA ARG A 198 -1.19 -16.57 -4.34
C ARG A 198 -0.10 -15.60 -3.84
N GLY A 199 0.08 -14.47 -4.53
CA GLY A 199 1.04 -13.42 -4.14
C GLY A 199 0.68 -12.86 -2.77
N ALA A 200 -0.59 -12.57 -2.56
CA ALA A 200 -1.06 -12.00 -1.31
C ALA A 200 -0.96 -13.00 -0.14
N TRP A 201 -1.23 -14.29 -0.37
CA TRP A 201 -1.01 -15.34 0.64
C TRP A 201 0.46 -15.46 1.05
N LEU A 202 1.38 -15.40 0.10
CA LEU A 202 2.83 -15.44 0.39
C LEU A 202 3.27 -14.18 1.15
N GLY A 203 2.81 -13.01 0.70
CA GLY A 203 3.09 -11.73 1.34
C GLY A 203 2.60 -11.68 2.79
N ILE A 204 1.33 -12.05 3.03
CA ILE A 204 0.77 -12.02 4.38
C ILE A 204 1.44 -13.06 5.29
N THR A 205 1.72 -14.26 4.80
CA THR A 205 2.36 -15.30 5.61
C THR A 205 3.73 -14.85 6.06
N THR A 206 4.52 -14.26 5.15
CA THR A 206 5.85 -13.73 5.48
C THR A 206 5.77 -12.57 6.47
N ALA A 207 4.81 -11.67 6.30
CA ALA A 207 4.58 -10.57 7.22
C ALA A 207 4.18 -11.04 8.63
N LEU A 208 3.31 -12.05 8.74
CA LEU A 208 2.89 -12.64 10.01
C LEU A 208 4.02 -13.41 10.70
N ILE A 209 4.89 -14.10 9.94
CA ILE A 209 6.10 -14.73 10.47
C ILE A 209 7.02 -13.67 11.06
N LEU A 210 7.33 -12.61 10.29
CA LEU A 210 8.20 -11.54 10.77
C LEU A 210 7.61 -10.83 12.00
N PHE A 211 6.31 -10.53 11.97
CA PHE A 211 5.59 -9.95 13.10
C PHE A 211 5.75 -10.84 14.35
N SER A 212 5.53 -12.14 14.21
CA SER A 212 5.64 -13.11 15.30
C SER A 212 7.07 -13.22 15.83
N VAL A 213 8.07 -13.32 14.96
CA VAL A 213 9.50 -13.40 15.36
C VAL A 213 9.93 -12.18 16.16
N ILE A 214 9.51 -10.99 15.74
CA ILE A 214 9.89 -9.71 16.38
C ILE A 214 9.09 -9.48 17.67
N LYS A 215 7.79 -9.79 17.67
CA LYS A 215 6.90 -9.49 18.80
C LYS A 215 6.99 -10.54 19.90
N ASP A 216 6.76 -11.80 19.56
CA ASP A 216 6.75 -12.95 20.47
C ASP A 216 6.72 -14.25 19.66
N ARG A 217 7.79 -15.05 19.75
CA ARG A 217 7.92 -16.29 18.98
C ARG A 217 6.80 -17.31 19.25
N ARG A 218 6.07 -17.21 20.37
CA ARG A 218 4.90 -18.06 20.65
C ARG A 218 3.78 -17.84 19.63
N PHE A 219 3.71 -16.68 18.99
CA PHE A 219 2.77 -16.43 17.90
C PHE A 219 3.07 -17.26 16.66
N LEU A 220 4.30 -17.76 16.48
CA LEU A 220 4.60 -18.71 15.41
C LEU A 220 3.88 -20.05 15.62
N VAL A 221 3.79 -20.52 16.87
CA VAL A 221 3.04 -21.74 17.18
C VAL A 221 1.55 -21.54 16.86
N LEU A 222 0.98 -20.39 17.25
CA LEU A 222 -0.39 -20.05 16.91
C LEU A 222 -0.60 -19.97 15.40
N LEU A 223 0.32 -19.34 14.66
CA LEU A 223 0.27 -19.27 13.21
C LEU A 223 0.32 -20.66 12.57
N LEU A 224 1.20 -21.55 13.04
CA LEU A 224 1.28 -22.93 12.56
C LEU A 224 -0.01 -23.71 12.82
N VAL A 225 -0.62 -23.56 14.01
CA VAL A 225 -1.91 -24.17 14.33
C VAL A 225 -3.00 -23.64 13.40
N ILE A 226 -3.06 -22.32 13.18
CA ILE A 226 -4.03 -21.71 12.25
C ILE A 226 -3.84 -22.25 10.82
N VAL A 227 -2.60 -22.31 10.33
CA VAL A 227 -2.31 -22.86 9.01
C VAL A 227 -2.75 -24.32 8.91
N LEU A 228 -2.48 -25.14 9.92
CA LEU A 228 -2.93 -26.53 9.96
C LEU A 228 -4.46 -26.62 9.93
N LEU A 229 -5.16 -25.82 10.75
CA LEU A 229 -6.63 -25.79 10.76
C LEU A 229 -7.18 -25.36 9.40
N VAL A 230 -6.57 -24.38 8.74
CA VAL A 230 -6.95 -23.97 7.38
C VAL A 230 -6.73 -25.12 6.40
N LEU A 231 -5.62 -25.84 6.45
CA LEU A 231 -5.37 -26.98 5.56
C LEU A 231 -6.38 -28.12 5.77
N LEU A 232 -6.89 -28.30 6.98
CA LEU A 232 -7.88 -29.34 7.31
C LEU A 232 -9.32 -28.94 6.97
N ALA A 233 -9.65 -27.64 7.06
CA ALA A 233 -11.03 -27.15 6.93
C ALA A 233 -11.31 -26.36 5.65
N ALA A 234 -10.28 -26.00 4.86
CA ALA A 234 -10.47 -25.18 3.67
C ALA A 234 -11.18 -25.94 2.52
N PRO A 235 -11.99 -25.23 1.71
CA PRO A 235 -12.62 -25.82 0.52
C PRO A 235 -11.60 -26.42 -0.47
N PRO A 236 -11.98 -27.47 -1.24
CA PRO A 236 -11.10 -28.11 -2.22
C PRO A 236 -10.46 -27.14 -3.21
N GLU A 237 -11.16 -26.07 -3.60
CA GLU A 237 -10.69 -25.04 -4.52
C GLU A 237 -9.51 -24.26 -3.93
N VAL A 238 -9.56 -23.96 -2.62
CA VAL A 238 -8.46 -23.29 -1.91
C VAL A 238 -7.23 -24.20 -1.88
N ILE A 239 -7.41 -25.47 -1.53
CA ILE A 239 -6.32 -26.46 -1.50
C ILE A 239 -5.71 -26.67 -2.90
N SER A 240 -6.56 -26.78 -3.93
CA SER A 240 -6.14 -26.86 -5.33
C SER A 240 -5.33 -25.63 -5.70
N ARG A 241 -5.79 -24.43 -5.33
CA ARG A 241 -5.08 -23.18 -5.57
C ARG A 241 -3.71 -23.15 -4.90
N MET A 242 -3.58 -23.61 -3.66
CA MET A 242 -2.28 -23.67 -2.96
C MET A 242 -1.26 -24.54 -3.71
N LYS A 243 -1.68 -25.69 -4.27
CA LYS A 243 -0.82 -26.55 -5.09
C LYS A 243 -0.29 -25.84 -6.34
N THR A 244 -1.04 -24.88 -6.88
CA THR A 244 -0.61 -24.11 -8.06
C THR A 244 0.46 -23.05 -7.80
N ILE A 245 0.86 -22.80 -6.54
CA ILE A 245 1.89 -21.80 -6.19
C ILE A 245 3.22 -22.16 -6.85
N ILE A 246 3.64 -23.43 -6.75
CA ILE A 246 4.92 -23.93 -7.29
C ILE A 246 4.78 -24.54 -8.70
N SER A 247 3.58 -24.53 -9.28
CA SER A 247 3.34 -25.12 -10.59
C SER A 247 3.84 -24.21 -11.71
N ILE A 248 4.80 -24.70 -12.51
CA ILE A 248 5.30 -23.98 -13.69
C ILE A 248 4.15 -23.74 -14.70
N LYS A 249 3.33 -24.77 -14.96
CA LYS A 249 2.18 -24.67 -15.88
C LYS A 249 1.21 -23.56 -15.45
N SER A 250 0.93 -23.45 -14.15
CA SER A 250 0.00 -22.45 -13.60
C SER A 250 0.60 -21.03 -13.50
N ASN A 251 1.88 -20.87 -13.86
CA ASN A 251 2.58 -19.58 -13.92
C ASN A 251 3.09 -19.26 -15.34
N MET A 252 2.77 -20.08 -16.34
CA MET A 252 3.24 -19.93 -17.71
C MET A 252 2.85 -18.59 -18.34
N ASP A 253 1.65 -18.08 -18.05
CA ASP A 253 1.21 -16.76 -18.55
C ASP A 253 2.15 -15.63 -18.10
N ARG A 254 2.68 -15.71 -16.88
CA ARG A 254 3.62 -14.72 -16.34
C ARG A 254 5.01 -14.88 -16.91
N ILE A 255 5.44 -16.13 -17.11
CA ILE A 255 6.73 -16.41 -17.76
C ILE A 255 6.74 -15.84 -19.17
N LYS A 256 5.66 -16.06 -19.95
CA LYS A 256 5.51 -15.48 -21.29
C LYS A 256 5.44 -13.95 -21.24
N LEU A 257 4.65 -13.39 -20.34
CA LEU A 257 4.55 -11.93 -20.13
C LEU A 257 5.93 -11.31 -19.84
N TRP A 258 6.69 -11.90 -18.93
CA TRP A 258 8.02 -11.40 -18.57
C TRP A 258 9.00 -11.54 -19.72
N SER A 259 8.95 -12.65 -20.46
CA SER A 259 9.77 -12.83 -21.66
C SER A 259 9.48 -11.75 -22.70
N SER A 260 8.21 -11.52 -23.03
CA SER A 260 7.80 -10.45 -23.97
C SER A 260 8.19 -9.06 -23.45
N THR A 261 8.07 -8.82 -22.14
CA THR A 261 8.49 -7.55 -21.53
C THR A 261 10.00 -7.35 -21.62
N ILE A 262 10.80 -8.42 -21.48
CA ILE A 262 12.26 -8.35 -21.63
C ILE A 262 12.63 -7.99 -23.06
N GLU A 263 11.95 -8.52 -24.08
CA GLU A 263 12.18 -8.10 -25.47
C GLU A 263 11.84 -6.61 -25.66
N MET A 264 10.73 -6.11 -25.11
CA MET A 264 10.43 -4.66 -25.12
C MET A 264 11.55 -3.82 -24.47
N ILE A 265 12.10 -4.30 -23.34
CA ILE A 265 13.20 -3.61 -22.64
C ILE A 265 14.46 -3.60 -23.49
N LYS A 266 14.75 -4.66 -24.25
CA LYS A 266 15.91 -4.71 -25.16
C LYS A 266 15.79 -3.72 -26.30
N ASP A 267 14.58 -3.49 -26.80
CA ASP A 267 14.32 -2.52 -27.87
C ASP A 267 14.30 -1.08 -27.35
N HIS A 268 13.95 -0.86 -26.08
CA HIS A 268 13.89 0.47 -25.44
C HIS A 268 14.67 0.57 -24.10
N PRO A 269 15.98 0.28 -24.05
CA PRO A 269 16.68 0.04 -22.77
C PRO A 269 16.99 1.33 -21.97
N VAL A 270 17.19 2.46 -22.65
CA VAL A 270 17.63 3.70 -22.00
C VAL A 270 16.46 4.52 -21.48
N LEU A 271 15.49 4.81 -22.36
CA LEU A 271 14.35 5.68 -22.06
C LEU A 271 13.09 4.89 -21.69
N GLY A 272 12.98 3.61 -22.10
CA GLY A 272 11.71 2.89 -22.04
C GLY A 272 10.71 3.42 -23.06
N VAL A 273 9.46 2.98 -22.91
CA VAL A 273 8.34 3.33 -23.83
C VAL A 273 7.50 4.52 -23.36
N GLY A 274 7.86 5.13 -22.22
CA GLY A 274 7.10 6.19 -21.58
C GLY A 274 6.22 5.68 -20.44
N ILE A 275 5.97 6.52 -19.43
CA ILE A 275 5.09 6.17 -18.31
C ILE A 275 3.69 5.76 -18.81
N GLY A 276 3.14 4.68 -18.26
CA GLY A 276 1.81 4.17 -18.62
C GLY A 276 1.70 3.54 -20.01
N ASN A 277 2.80 3.47 -20.77
CA ASN A 277 2.83 2.99 -22.15
C ASN A 277 3.19 1.50 -22.29
N PHE A 278 3.31 0.77 -21.18
CA PHE A 278 3.45 -0.69 -21.25
C PHE A 278 2.33 -1.32 -22.09
N ARG A 279 1.06 -1.06 -21.76
CA ARG A 279 -0.07 -1.73 -22.43
C ARG A 279 -0.17 -1.39 -23.94
N PRO A 280 -0.12 -0.12 -24.37
CA PRO A 280 -0.12 0.23 -25.78
C PRO A 280 0.97 -0.49 -26.59
N VAL A 281 2.21 -0.51 -26.09
CA VAL A 281 3.35 -1.10 -26.83
C VAL A 281 3.40 -2.62 -26.71
N TYR A 282 2.96 -3.18 -25.57
CA TYR A 282 2.95 -4.63 -25.33
C TYR A 282 2.14 -5.41 -26.38
N ALA A 283 1.17 -4.77 -27.06
CA ALA A 283 0.41 -5.40 -28.13
C ALA A 283 1.28 -5.93 -29.27
N GLU A 284 2.43 -5.30 -29.54
CA GLU A 284 3.38 -5.72 -30.58
C GLU A 284 4.22 -6.94 -30.17
N TYR A 285 4.35 -7.19 -28.85
CA TYR A 285 5.19 -8.24 -28.28
C TYR A 285 4.39 -9.41 -27.70
N ALA A 286 3.07 -9.25 -27.58
CA ALA A 286 2.19 -10.21 -26.94
C ALA A 286 2.02 -11.46 -27.81
N SER A 287 2.44 -12.62 -27.29
CA SER A 287 2.18 -13.94 -27.88
C SER A 287 0.87 -14.56 -27.38
N GLY A 288 -0.15 -13.74 -27.11
CA GLY A 288 -1.43 -14.19 -26.54
C GLY A 288 -2.24 -13.08 -25.89
N LYS A 289 -2.75 -13.32 -24.68
CA LYS A 289 -3.61 -12.37 -23.96
C LYS A 289 -2.89 -11.04 -23.70
N LEU A 290 -3.51 -9.94 -24.13
CA LEU A 290 -3.04 -8.60 -23.79
C LEU A 290 -3.11 -8.39 -22.28
N MET A 291 -1.96 -8.04 -21.71
CA MET A 291 -1.83 -7.72 -20.30
C MET A 291 -1.78 -6.20 -20.15
N ILE A 292 -2.32 -5.72 -19.04
CA ILE A 292 -2.35 -4.29 -18.74
C ILE A 292 -1.11 -3.84 -17.98
N HIS A 293 -0.42 -4.77 -17.31
CA HIS A 293 0.79 -4.55 -16.50
C HIS A 293 1.69 -5.79 -16.57
N THR A 294 2.95 -5.65 -16.18
CA THR A 294 3.96 -6.73 -16.18
C THR A 294 3.84 -7.72 -15.01
N HIS A 295 3.01 -7.42 -14.00
CA HIS A 295 2.94 -8.17 -12.73
C HIS A 295 4.29 -8.29 -12.01
N ASN A 296 5.23 -7.39 -12.26
CA ASN A 296 6.48 -7.27 -11.53
C ASN A 296 6.93 -5.81 -11.50
N ILE A 297 7.10 -5.23 -10.31
CA ILE A 297 7.42 -3.81 -10.17
C ILE A 297 8.74 -3.40 -10.85
N PHE A 298 9.76 -4.27 -10.86
CA PHE A 298 11.03 -3.96 -11.51
C PHE A 298 10.88 -3.93 -13.03
N LEU A 299 10.22 -4.93 -13.60
CA LEU A 299 9.95 -4.95 -15.04
C LEU A 299 9.07 -3.78 -15.47
N GLN A 300 8.04 -3.42 -14.70
CA GLN A 300 7.16 -2.29 -15.02
C GLN A 300 7.94 -0.98 -15.10
N PHE A 301 8.73 -0.66 -14.07
CA PHE A 301 9.49 0.58 -14.05
C PHE A 301 10.58 0.60 -15.14
N THR A 302 11.20 -0.55 -15.41
CA THR A 302 12.25 -0.66 -16.43
C THR A 302 11.68 -0.49 -17.84
N VAL A 303 10.55 -1.13 -18.16
CA VAL A 303 9.98 -1.04 -19.51
C VAL A 303 9.42 0.35 -19.80
N GLU A 304 8.85 1.03 -18.80
CA GLU A 304 8.23 2.35 -19.00
C GLU A 304 9.22 3.52 -18.91
N LEU A 305 10.24 3.44 -18.04
CA LEU A 305 11.18 4.55 -17.77
C LEU A 305 12.65 4.18 -18.04
N GLY A 306 12.89 3.03 -18.68
CA GLY A 306 14.22 2.53 -19.00
C GLY A 306 15.09 2.23 -17.78
N ILE A 307 16.40 2.28 -17.98
CA ILE A 307 17.38 2.05 -16.91
C ILE A 307 17.22 3.04 -15.74
N ALA A 308 16.78 4.26 -16.00
CA ALA A 308 16.51 5.25 -14.95
C ALA A 308 15.37 4.79 -14.02
N GLY A 309 14.32 4.18 -14.58
CA GLY A 309 13.24 3.57 -13.82
C GLY A 309 13.71 2.42 -12.93
N LEU A 310 14.55 1.54 -13.45
CA LEU A 310 15.12 0.41 -12.70
C LEU A 310 15.97 0.89 -11.51
N LEU A 311 16.88 1.83 -11.76
CA LEU A 311 17.73 2.40 -10.72
C LEU A 311 16.90 3.13 -9.67
N PHE A 312 15.87 3.86 -10.09
CA PHE A 312 14.94 4.53 -9.19
C PHE A 312 14.26 3.54 -8.24
N ILE A 313 13.65 2.46 -8.76
CA ILE A 313 12.92 1.53 -7.91
C ILE A 313 13.84 0.78 -6.95
N ILE A 314 15.05 0.39 -7.38
CA ILE A 314 16.05 -0.24 -6.51
C ILE A 314 16.43 0.71 -5.37
N TYR A 315 16.74 1.97 -5.70
CA TYR A 315 17.13 2.98 -4.71
C TYR A 315 15.99 3.29 -3.75
N PHE A 316 14.76 3.45 -4.24
CA PHE A 316 13.57 3.69 -3.43
C PHE A 316 13.33 2.56 -2.43
N LEU A 317 13.42 1.30 -2.88
CA LEU A 317 13.27 0.12 -2.01
C LEU A 317 14.39 0.01 -0.99
N TYR A 318 15.63 0.36 -1.35
CA TYR A 318 16.75 0.42 -0.42
C TYR A 318 16.50 1.45 0.70
N LEU A 319 16.02 2.65 0.37
CA LEU A 319 15.67 3.67 1.36
C LEU A 319 14.50 3.22 2.23
N LEU A 320 13.46 2.62 1.63
CA LEU A 320 12.33 2.09 2.37
C LEU A 320 12.76 1.02 3.37
N ALA A 321 13.62 0.09 2.96
CA ALA A 321 14.20 -0.92 3.84
C ALA A 321 15.04 -0.29 4.96
N ARG A 322 15.85 0.73 4.66
CA ARG A 322 16.61 1.46 5.69
C ARG A 322 15.72 2.12 6.73
N VAL A 323 14.68 2.83 6.31
CA VAL A 323 13.74 3.49 7.24
C VAL A 323 13.00 2.43 8.07
N ALA A 324 12.58 1.32 7.46
CA ALA A 324 11.99 0.19 8.17
C ALA A 324 12.94 -0.39 9.23
N LEU A 325 14.21 -0.60 8.89
CA LEU A 325 15.22 -1.08 9.84
C LEU A 325 15.49 -0.07 10.96
N THR A 326 15.47 1.23 10.68
CA THR A 326 15.57 2.28 11.72
C THR A 326 14.42 2.15 12.71
N VAL A 327 13.17 2.02 12.22
CA VAL A 327 12.00 1.81 13.08
C VAL A 327 12.16 0.52 13.89
N LEU A 328 12.54 -0.59 13.26
CA LEU A 328 12.73 -1.88 13.93
C LEU A 328 13.83 -1.86 15.01
N LYS A 329 14.85 -1.02 14.87
CA LYS A 329 15.92 -0.87 15.88
C LYS A 329 15.57 0.13 16.99
N LYS A 330 14.68 1.09 16.69
CA LYS A 330 14.33 2.19 17.60
C LYS A 330 13.41 1.77 18.74
N TYR A 331 12.49 0.85 18.47
CA TYR A 331 11.48 0.44 19.44
C TYR A 331 11.81 -0.93 20.05
N ASP A 332 11.57 -1.06 21.34
CA ASP A 332 11.55 -2.36 22.01
C ASP A 332 10.16 -3.00 21.83
N TYR A 333 10.06 -3.98 20.94
CA TYR A 333 8.79 -4.62 20.61
C TYR A 333 8.26 -5.55 21.70
N ASN A 334 9.06 -5.89 22.72
CA ASN A 334 8.56 -6.60 23.90
C ASN A 334 7.78 -5.66 24.84
N LYS A 335 8.01 -4.35 24.75
CA LYS A 335 7.31 -3.35 25.56
C LYS A 335 5.90 -3.05 25.04
N LYS A 336 5.12 -2.49 25.96
CA LYS A 336 3.75 -2.03 25.72
C LYS A 336 3.75 -0.89 24.70
N GLY A 337 2.82 -0.95 23.75
CA GLY A 337 2.49 0.15 22.85
C GLY A 337 3.42 0.32 21.62
N THR A 338 3.91 -0.76 21.04
CA THR A 338 4.75 -0.75 19.82
C THR A 338 4.12 -1.56 18.67
N GLY A 339 2.91 -2.09 18.88
CA GLY A 339 2.23 -2.97 17.95
C GLY A 339 1.87 -2.28 16.64
N ALA A 340 1.36 -1.05 16.71
CA ALA A 340 1.02 -0.24 15.54
C ALA A 340 2.22 -0.01 14.61
N ALA A 341 3.41 0.23 15.19
CA ALA A 341 4.64 0.41 14.42
C ALA A 341 5.07 -0.88 13.70
N LEU A 342 4.99 -2.02 14.39
CA LEU A 342 5.31 -3.32 13.79
C LEU A 342 4.30 -3.70 12.70
N GLY A 343 3.02 -3.38 12.90
CA GLY A 343 1.97 -3.54 11.90
C GLY A 343 2.26 -2.76 10.62
N THR A 344 2.70 -1.50 10.73
CA THR A 344 3.10 -0.67 9.57
C THR A 344 4.26 -1.31 8.80
N VAL A 345 5.34 -1.71 9.50
CA VAL A 345 6.52 -2.32 8.87
C VAL A 345 6.16 -3.61 8.15
N THR A 346 5.43 -4.50 8.82
CA THR A 346 5.07 -5.82 8.28
C THR A 346 4.01 -5.73 7.18
N SER A 347 3.13 -4.73 7.21
CA SER A 347 2.22 -4.41 6.10
C SER A 347 2.95 -4.00 4.84
N LEU A 348 3.97 -3.14 4.95
CA LEU A 348 4.77 -2.74 3.79
C LEU A 348 5.56 -3.93 3.24
N LEU A 349 6.12 -4.79 4.11
CA LEU A 349 6.76 -6.02 3.68
C LEU A 349 5.80 -6.95 2.91
N ALA A 350 4.58 -7.14 3.42
CA ALA A 350 3.57 -7.95 2.73
C ALA A 350 3.32 -7.43 1.31
N LEU A 351 3.19 -6.10 1.16
CA LEU A 351 2.96 -5.46 -0.13
C LEU A 351 4.16 -5.69 -1.07
N LEU A 352 5.38 -5.49 -0.59
CA LEU A 352 6.59 -5.66 -1.42
C LEU A 352 6.73 -7.06 -2.00
N ILE A 353 6.32 -8.09 -1.24
CA ILE A 353 6.30 -9.48 -1.69
C ILE A 353 5.21 -9.68 -2.73
N ASP A 354 4.00 -9.17 -2.48
CA ASP A 354 2.91 -9.26 -3.46
C ASP A 354 3.25 -8.55 -4.78
N LEU A 355 3.96 -7.41 -4.72
CA LEU A 355 4.38 -6.63 -5.89
C LEU A 355 5.37 -7.33 -6.84
N GLN A 356 5.92 -8.47 -6.44
CA GLN A 356 6.71 -9.35 -7.32
C GLN A 356 5.83 -10.20 -8.25
N PHE A 357 4.55 -10.30 -7.89
CA PHE A 357 3.56 -11.17 -8.48
C PHE A 357 2.32 -10.41 -8.95
N ASP A 358 2.08 -9.20 -8.51
CA ASP A 358 0.97 -8.39 -9.00
C ASP A 358 1.36 -6.91 -9.04
N PHE A 359 0.87 -6.15 -10.02
CA PHE A 359 1.22 -4.74 -10.15
C PHE A 359 0.02 -3.87 -9.81
N GLN A 360 -0.49 -4.03 -8.59
CA GLN A 360 -1.69 -3.35 -8.15
C GLN A 360 -1.45 -1.97 -7.55
N ILE A 361 -0.18 -1.61 -7.31
CA ILE A 361 0.18 -0.27 -6.85
C ILE A 361 -0.23 0.85 -7.82
N ILE A 362 -0.61 0.47 -9.04
CA ILE A 362 -1.22 1.35 -10.02
C ILE A 362 -2.65 1.74 -9.67
N ASP A 363 -3.36 0.96 -8.85
CA ASP A 363 -4.68 1.33 -8.38
C ASP A 363 -4.57 2.45 -7.35
N ARG A 364 -5.45 3.45 -7.44
CA ARG A 364 -5.36 4.67 -6.64
C ARG A 364 -5.44 4.38 -5.14
N LEU A 365 -6.36 3.50 -4.72
CA LEU A 365 -6.51 3.16 -3.31
C LEU A 365 -5.28 2.44 -2.79
N THR A 366 -4.78 1.47 -3.56
CA THR A 366 -3.57 0.71 -3.19
C THR A 366 -2.36 1.65 -3.08
N ALA A 367 -2.17 2.53 -4.06
CA ALA A 367 -1.09 3.53 -4.03
C ALA A 367 -1.17 4.43 -2.80
N MET A 368 -2.36 4.95 -2.50
CA MET A 368 -2.56 5.84 -1.35
C MET A 368 -2.40 5.14 -0.02
N LEU A 369 -2.87 3.90 0.13
CA LEU A 369 -2.64 3.12 1.36
C LEU A 369 -1.16 2.80 1.53
N ALA A 370 -0.46 2.44 0.45
CA ALA A 370 0.99 2.25 0.48
C ALA A 370 1.71 3.53 0.92
N LEU A 371 1.40 4.68 0.32
CA LEU A 371 1.96 5.97 0.71
C LEU A 371 1.59 6.41 2.11
N PHE A 372 0.36 6.11 2.55
CA PHE A 372 -0.06 6.32 3.92
C PHE A 372 0.83 5.54 4.88
N LEU A 373 1.09 4.26 4.60
CA LEU A 373 1.98 3.43 5.41
C LEU A 373 3.44 3.89 5.35
N ILE A 374 3.93 4.37 4.21
CA ILE A 374 5.27 4.96 4.08
C ILE A 374 5.36 6.23 4.93
N ALA A 375 4.35 7.11 4.91
CA ALA A 375 4.31 8.31 5.74
C ALA A 375 4.29 7.96 7.24
N ASN A 376 3.49 6.97 7.65
CA ASN A 376 3.52 6.46 9.03
C ASN A 376 4.90 5.92 9.40
N LEU A 377 5.55 5.18 8.49
CA LEU A 377 6.88 4.63 8.72
C LEU A 377 7.93 5.74 8.90
N SER A 378 7.90 6.75 8.05
CA SER A 378 8.75 7.95 8.13
C SER A 378 8.54 8.69 9.46
N PHE A 379 7.28 8.95 9.83
CA PHE A 379 6.94 9.59 11.11
C PHE A 379 7.45 8.78 12.32
N LEU A 380 7.31 7.46 12.29
CA LEU A 380 7.85 6.57 13.33
C LEU A 380 9.39 6.61 13.39
N ALA A 381 10.06 6.71 12.23
CA ALA A 381 11.52 6.76 12.15
C ALA A 381 12.09 8.05 12.74
N GLU A 382 11.48 9.20 12.49
CA GLU A 382 11.82 10.49 13.12
C GLU A 382 11.54 10.45 14.63
N GLY A 383 10.45 9.78 15.02
CA GLY A 383 10.10 9.48 16.40
C GLY A 383 9.02 10.40 16.95
N PHE A 384 8.37 9.91 18.00
CA PHE A 384 7.43 10.71 18.78
C PHE A 384 8.23 11.72 19.61
N SER A 385 8.68 12.82 19.00
CA SER A 385 9.09 13.99 19.76
C SER A 385 7.84 14.83 20.00
N PRO A 386 7.33 14.96 21.25
CA PRO A 386 6.28 15.92 21.57
C PRO A 386 6.78 17.37 21.59
N SER A 387 8.04 17.63 21.21
CA SER A 387 8.66 18.94 21.39
C SER A 387 9.88 19.09 20.48
N GLN A 388 9.69 19.51 19.23
CA GLN A 388 10.70 20.21 18.43
C GLN A 388 10.12 20.59 17.06
N ALA A 389 9.34 21.67 17.04
CA ALA A 389 9.05 22.43 15.83
C ALA A 389 8.50 23.84 16.14
N VAL A 390 9.04 24.52 17.16
CA VAL A 390 9.22 25.98 17.19
C VAL A 390 10.38 26.20 18.16
N ASP A 391 11.57 26.39 17.61
CA ASP A 391 12.81 26.92 18.22
C ASP A 391 14.00 26.25 17.53
N LYS A 392 14.13 26.52 16.21
CA LYS A 392 15.38 26.65 15.48
C LYS A 392 15.14 27.33 14.16
#